data_AF-A0A0E0ME14-F1
#
_entry.id   AF-A0A0E0ME14-F1
#
_cell.length_a   1.000
_cell.length_b   1.000
_cell.length_c   1.000
_cell.angle_alpha   90.00
_cell.angle_beta   90.00
_cell.angle_gamma   90.00
#
_symmetry.space_group_name_H-M   'P 1'
#
loop_
_entity.id
_entity.type
_entity.pdbx_description
1 polymer ?
#
loop_
_entity_poly.entity_id
_entity_poly.type
_entity_poly.pdbx_seq_one_letter_code
_entity_poly.pdbx_strand_id
1 'polypeptide(L)'
;MQAPKDLYNLKELQTLETVEASKGLAEQLKKLMQLRSVCIDNISSTDCASIFAALSNMPLLSSLLLSAKDENEPLCFEALKPMSTELHKLIIRGQWAKGTLDYPIFRSHSKYLKYLALSWCHLGEDPLGMLASHLSNLTYLKLNNMHSSKTLVLDAEAFPHLKTLVLSHMPDVNQINILDGALPCIEGLYIVSLPNLNKVPQGIESLSSLKKLWLTNLHKDLKIQWNGNGMRQKMLHVAEVRI
;
A
#
# COMPACT_ATOMS: atom_id res chain seq x y z
N MET A 1 18.77 -8.24 10.49
CA MET A 1 20.24 -8.31 10.70
C MET A 1 20.80 -6.90 10.64
N GLN A 2 21.72 -6.53 11.53
CA GLN A 2 22.38 -5.22 11.43
C GLN A 2 23.20 -5.10 10.14
N ALA A 3 23.26 -3.88 9.59
CA ALA A 3 24.13 -3.60 8.46
C ALA A 3 25.61 -3.89 8.82
N PRO A 4 26.40 -4.45 7.89
CA PRO A 4 27.85 -4.57 8.07
C PRO A 4 28.49 -3.22 8.39
N LYS A 5 29.54 -3.19 9.22
CA LYS A 5 30.22 -1.94 9.62
C LYS A 5 30.80 -1.14 8.45
N ASP A 6 31.11 -1.84 7.35
CA ASP A 6 31.73 -1.28 6.15
C ASP A 6 30.80 -1.32 4.93
N LEU A 7 29.47 -1.29 5.14
CA LEU A 7 28.49 -1.31 4.06
C LEU A 7 28.80 -0.23 3.00
N TYR A 8 29.25 0.94 3.45
CA TYR A 8 29.62 2.09 2.62
C TYR A 8 30.75 1.84 1.60
N ASN A 9 31.50 0.73 1.72
CA ASN A 9 32.53 0.35 0.75
C ASN A 9 31.94 -0.34 -0.50
N LEU A 10 30.69 -0.81 -0.43
CA LEU A 10 30.01 -1.49 -1.54
C LEU A 10 29.42 -0.48 -2.54
N LYS A 11 30.26 0.33 -3.18
CA LYS A 11 29.82 1.46 -4.02
C LYS A 11 28.94 1.07 -5.22
N GLU A 12 29.12 -0.16 -5.72
CA GLU A 12 28.34 -0.73 -6.83
C GLU A 12 27.06 -1.45 -6.37
N LEU A 13 26.74 -1.42 -5.08
CA LEU A 13 25.57 -2.12 -4.54
C LEU A 13 24.27 -1.49 -5.08
N GLN A 14 23.46 -2.31 -5.73
CA GLN A 14 22.18 -1.88 -6.30
C GLN A 14 20.96 -2.31 -5.48
N THR A 15 21.09 -3.36 -4.69
CA THR A 15 20.01 -3.90 -3.87
C THR A 15 20.52 -4.13 -2.46
N LEU A 16 19.80 -3.58 -1.48
CA LEU A 16 20.04 -3.80 -0.06
C LEU A 16 18.77 -4.39 0.55
N GLU A 17 18.79 -5.69 0.83
CA GLU A 17 17.65 -6.39 1.44
C GLU A 17 17.86 -6.62 2.93
N THR A 18 16.78 -6.38 3.70
CA THR A 18 16.62 -6.71 5.13
C THR A 18 17.80 -6.31 6.01
N VAL A 19 18.10 -5.00 6.07
CA VAL A 19 18.94 -4.42 7.13
C VAL A 19 18.11 -3.79 8.22
N GLU A 20 18.51 -3.96 9.48
CA GLU A 20 17.86 -3.25 10.59
C GLU A 20 18.38 -1.82 10.71
N ALA A 21 17.48 -0.90 11.06
CA ALA A 21 17.86 0.43 11.48
C ALA A 21 18.83 0.36 12.66
N SER A 22 19.92 1.10 12.56
CA SER A 22 20.95 1.14 13.58
C SER A 22 21.63 2.50 13.59
N LYS A 23 22.29 2.81 14.71
CA LYS A 23 23.13 4.00 14.80
C LYS A 23 24.17 4.00 13.68
N GLY A 24 24.17 5.04 12.86
CA GLY A 24 25.10 5.20 11.74
C GLY A 24 24.64 4.58 10.41
N LEU A 25 23.51 3.87 10.33
CA LEU A 25 23.01 3.33 9.06
C LEU A 25 22.83 4.46 8.02
N ALA A 26 22.22 5.58 8.42
CA ALA A 26 22.03 6.74 7.55
C ALA A 26 23.36 7.25 6.95
N GLU A 27 24.44 7.31 7.73
CA GLU A 27 25.76 7.74 7.24
C GLU A 27 26.37 6.75 6.25
N GLN A 28 26.13 5.45 6.44
CA GLN A 28 26.59 4.43 5.50
C GLN A 28 25.83 4.51 4.17
N LEU A 29 24.51 4.72 4.23
CA LEU A 29 23.64 4.83 3.05
C LEU A 29 24.03 6.02 2.15
N LYS A 30 24.53 7.14 2.71
CA LYS A 30 24.94 8.32 1.94
C LYS A 30 26.03 8.05 0.88
N LYS A 31 26.79 6.96 1.01
CA LYS A 31 27.85 6.62 0.03
C LYS A 31 27.39 5.63 -1.04
N LEU A 32 26.18 5.08 -0.93
CA LEU A 32 25.68 3.99 -1.77
C LEU A 32 24.76 4.52 -2.88
N MET A 33 25.35 5.29 -3.79
CA MET A 33 24.60 6.05 -4.80
C MET A 33 24.05 5.18 -5.94
N GLN A 34 24.46 3.91 -6.03
CA GLN A 34 23.97 2.95 -7.03
C GLN A 34 22.72 2.20 -6.57
N LEU A 35 22.24 2.42 -5.34
CA LEU A 35 21.08 1.71 -4.79
C LEU A 35 19.79 2.03 -5.56
N ARG A 36 19.05 0.96 -5.86
CA ARG A 36 17.76 0.95 -6.56
C ARG A 36 16.66 0.38 -5.70
N SER A 37 16.95 -0.67 -4.94
CA SER A 37 16.00 -1.30 -4.03
C SER A 37 16.57 -1.35 -2.63
N VAL A 38 15.83 -0.82 -1.66
CA VAL A 38 16.25 -0.79 -0.25
C VAL A 38 15.12 -1.29 0.65
N CYS A 39 15.45 -2.24 1.51
CA CYS A 39 14.57 -2.78 2.55
C CYS A 39 15.21 -2.55 3.93
N ILE A 40 14.57 -1.71 4.74
CA ILE A 40 15.01 -1.40 6.11
C ILE A 40 13.93 -1.85 7.08
N ASP A 41 14.35 -2.61 8.09
CA ASP A 41 13.51 -3.12 9.17
C ASP A 41 13.82 -2.39 10.48
N ASN A 42 13.00 -2.59 11.50
CA ASN A 42 13.22 -2.12 12.86
C ASN A 42 13.38 -0.58 13.00
N ILE A 43 12.73 0.21 12.15
CA ILE A 43 12.84 1.68 12.13
C ILE A 43 12.08 2.29 13.31
N SER A 44 12.74 3.09 14.13
CA SER A 44 12.09 3.94 15.11
C SER A 44 11.74 5.33 14.55
N SER A 45 10.83 6.05 15.22
CA SER A 45 10.54 7.46 14.97
C SER A 45 11.81 8.32 15.02
N THR A 46 12.75 8.01 15.90
CA THR A 46 14.03 8.73 16.00
C THR A 46 14.97 8.47 14.81
N ASP A 47 14.82 7.33 14.13
CA ASP A 47 15.62 7.00 12.95
C ASP A 47 15.10 7.71 11.69
N CYS A 48 13.78 7.93 11.61
CA CYS A 48 13.05 8.38 10.42
C CYS A 48 13.72 9.57 9.74
N ALA A 49 14.01 10.65 10.48
CA ALA A 49 14.58 11.87 9.91
C ALA A 49 15.91 11.62 9.19
N SER A 50 16.82 10.89 9.83
CA SER A 50 18.16 10.64 9.29
C SER A 50 18.18 9.62 8.15
N ILE A 51 17.45 8.51 8.31
CA ILE A 51 17.38 7.44 7.30
C ILE A 51 16.65 7.96 6.05
N PHE A 52 15.50 8.60 6.21
CA PHE A 52 14.71 9.04 5.07
C PHE A 52 15.39 10.19 4.31
N ALA A 53 16.11 11.07 5.00
CA ALA A 53 16.96 12.06 4.34
C ALA A 53 18.10 11.40 3.53
N ALA A 54 18.72 10.34 4.04
CA ALA A 54 19.75 9.61 3.29
C ALA A 54 19.18 8.93 2.03
N LEU A 55 18.04 8.25 2.17
CA LEU A 55 17.34 7.61 1.04
C LEU A 55 16.90 8.62 -0.02
N SER A 56 16.49 9.82 0.40
CA SER A 56 16.03 10.89 -0.49
C SER A 56 17.09 11.35 -1.49
N ASN A 57 18.37 11.26 -1.13
CA ASN A 57 19.50 11.69 -1.94
C ASN A 57 19.99 10.60 -2.92
N MET A 58 19.34 9.44 -2.98
CA MET A 58 19.74 8.36 -3.89
C MET A 58 19.14 8.58 -5.29
N PRO A 59 19.96 8.78 -6.33
CA PRO A 59 19.49 9.20 -7.65
C PRO A 59 18.86 8.05 -8.47
N LEU A 60 19.13 6.80 -8.12
CA LEU A 60 18.67 5.62 -8.86
C LEU A 60 17.62 4.80 -8.10
N LEU A 61 17.18 5.29 -6.93
CA LEU A 61 16.26 4.58 -6.05
C LEU A 61 14.90 4.42 -6.74
N SER A 62 14.42 3.18 -6.85
CA SER A 62 13.16 2.83 -7.49
C SER A 62 12.16 2.12 -6.58
N SER A 63 12.65 1.46 -5.53
CA SER A 63 11.84 0.65 -4.61
C SER A 63 12.27 0.80 -3.16
N LEU A 64 11.30 1.03 -2.28
CA LEU A 64 11.48 1.07 -0.83
C LEU A 64 10.56 0.09 -0.11
N LEU A 65 11.11 -0.65 0.84
CA LEU A 65 10.38 -1.35 1.89
C LEU A 65 10.87 -0.83 3.24
N LEU A 66 9.97 -0.22 4.01
CA LEU A 66 10.27 0.37 5.31
C LEU A 66 9.38 -0.26 6.36
N SER A 67 9.98 -0.88 7.38
CA SER A 67 9.25 -1.49 8.48
C SER A 67 9.60 -0.79 9.79
N ALA A 68 8.56 -0.35 10.49
CA ALA A 68 8.67 0.18 11.84
C ALA A 68 9.12 -0.91 12.80
N LYS A 69 9.74 -0.49 13.90
CA LYS A 69 10.16 -1.35 15.00
C LYS A 69 9.02 -2.17 15.59
N ASP A 70 7.85 -1.56 15.71
CA ASP A 70 6.64 -2.25 16.14
C ASP A 70 5.40 -1.51 15.60
N GLU A 71 4.23 -2.08 15.87
CA GLU A 71 2.95 -1.56 15.39
C GLU A 71 2.54 -0.23 16.03
N ASN A 72 3.16 0.20 17.13
CA ASN A 72 2.84 1.44 17.84
C ASN A 72 3.75 2.59 17.44
N GLU A 73 4.84 2.31 16.72
CA GLU A 73 5.84 3.29 16.35
C GLU A 73 5.44 4.04 15.05
N PRO A 74 5.10 5.34 15.13
CA PRO A 74 4.68 6.08 13.95
C PRO A 74 5.88 6.50 13.11
N LEU A 75 5.91 6.08 11.85
CA LEU A 75 6.90 6.53 10.88
C LEU A 75 6.56 7.93 10.37
N CYS A 76 7.47 8.87 10.55
CA CYS A 76 7.34 10.24 10.05
C CYS A 76 8.07 10.41 8.72
N PHE A 77 7.32 10.64 7.63
CA PHE A 77 7.85 10.73 6.28
C PHE A 77 8.27 12.14 5.85
N GLU A 78 8.31 13.11 6.76
CA GLU A 78 8.63 14.52 6.45
C GLU A 78 9.98 14.67 5.73
N ALA A 79 10.98 13.90 6.17
CA ALA A 79 12.32 13.89 5.59
C ALA A 79 12.43 13.04 4.31
N LEU A 80 11.41 12.27 3.94
CA LEU A 80 11.40 11.49 2.72
C LEU A 80 10.98 12.38 1.54
N LYS A 81 11.97 12.97 0.89
CA LYS A 81 11.87 13.90 -0.23
C LYS A 81 12.65 13.33 -1.43
N PRO A 82 12.15 12.28 -2.09
CA PRO A 82 12.92 11.57 -3.10
C PRO A 82 13.34 12.49 -4.25
N MET A 83 14.63 12.49 -4.58
CA MET A 83 15.11 13.15 -5.79
C MET A 83 14.97 12.26 -7.04
N SER A 84 15.01 10.94 -6.85
CA SER A 84 14.87 9.97 -7.93
C SER A 84 13.44 9.91 -8.41
N THR A 85 13.21 10.27 -9.68
CA THR A 85 11.92 10.11 -10.36
C THR A 85 11.58 8.65 -10.64
N GLU A 86 12.55 7.73 -10.47
CA GLU A 86 12.36 6.29 -10.63
C GLU A 86 11.68 5.64 -9.42
N LEU A 87 11.59 6.34 -8.27
CA LEU A 87 10.94 5.80 -7.07
C LEU A 87 9.43 5.69 -7.29
N HIS A 88 9.01 4.49 -7.70
CA HIS A 88 7.63 4.17 -8.04
C HIS A 88 6.99 3.15 -7.10
N LYS A 89 7.79 2.43 -6.30
CA LYS A 89 7.35 1.37 -5.40
C LYS A 89 7.64 1.69 -3.95
N LEU A 90 6.57 1.72 -3.15
CA LEU A 90 6.64 1.94 -1.71
C LEU A 90 5.88 0.86 -0.95
N ILE A 91 6.55 0.20 -0.02
CA ILE A 91 5.97 -0.77 0.90
C ILE A 91 6.24 -0.29 2.31
N ILE A 92 5.19 -0.04 3.07
CA ILE A 92 5.29 0.40 4.47
C ILE A 92 4.65 -0.63 5.37
N ARG A 93 5.35 -0.96 6.45
CA ARG A 93 4.88 -1.82 7.54
C ARG A 93 5.01 -1.04 8.84
N GLY A 94 3.91 -0.73 9.51
CA GLY A 94 3.89 0.04 10.74
C GLY A 94 3.06 1.31 10.62
N GLN A 95 2.84 1.96 11.76
CA GLN A 95 1.98 3.14 11.85
C GLN A 95 2.55 4.33 11.07
N TRP A 96 1.66 5.20 10.61
CA TRP A 96 2.02 6.46 9.99
C TRP A 96 1.86 7.57 11.02
N ALA A 97 2.80 8.53 11.01
CA ALA A 97 2.60 9.76 11.74
C ALA A 97 1.38 10.52 11.20
N LYS A 98 0.70 11.28 12.07
CA LYS A 98 -0.42 12.14 11.65
C LYS A 98 0.04 13.13 10.57
N GLY A 99 -0.83 13.40 9.59
CA GLY A 99 -0.51 14.31 8.49
C GLY A 99 0.48 13.72 7.46
N THR A 100 0.75 12.40 7.49
CA THR A 100 1.70 11.79 6.56
C THR A 100 1.38 12.06 5.08
N LEU A 101 0.09 12.13 4.72
CA LEU A 101 -0.33 12.43 3.34
C LEU A 101 0.04 13.85 2.88
N ASP A 102 0.43 14.75 3.79
CA ASP A 102 0.92 16.09 3.46
C ASP A 102 2.42 16.14 3.17
N TYR A 103 3.15 15.03 3.35
CA TYR A 103 4.59 14.98 3.12
C TYR A 103 4.96 14.73 1.66
N PRO A 104 6.19 15.12 1.24
CA PRO A 104 6.57 15.14 -0.18
C PRO A 104 6.43 13.81 -0.93
N ILE A 105 6.70 12.68 -0.27
CA ILE A 105 6.51 11.35 -0.86
C ILE A 105 5.06 11.09 -1.33
N PHE A 106 4.05 11.67 -0.67
CA PHE A 106 2.61 11.52 -1.01
C PHE A 106 1.99 12.76 -1.65
N ARG A 107 2.71 13.90 -1.68
CA ARG A 107 2.32 15.13 -2.38
C ARG A 107 3.06 15.27 -3.71
N SER A 108 4.23 15.91 -3.72
CA SER A 108 4.94 16.24 -4.96
C SER A 108 5.45 15.00 -5.71
N HIS A 109 5.72 13.90 -4.99
CA HIS A 109 6.21 12.66 -5.57
C HIS A 109 5.09 11.68 -5.99
N SER A 110 3.83 11.96 -5.67
CA SER A 110 2.70 11.05 -5.92
C SER A 110 2.52 10.68 -7.39
N LYS A 111 2.91 11.58 -8.31
CA LYS A 111 2.87 11.35 -9.76
C LYS A 111 3.74 10.19 -10.25
N TYR A 112 4.81 9.87 -9.50
CA TYR A 112 5.72 8.78 -9.82
C TYR A 112 5.34 7.48 -9.11
N LEU A 113 4.60 7.53 -8.00
CA LEU A 113 4.19 6.35 -7.26
C LEU A 113 3.17 5.52 -8.07
N LYS A 114 3.51 4.25 -8.29
CA LYS A 114 2.69 3.27 -9.03
C LYS A 114 2.30 2.07 -8.18
N TYR A 115 3.07 1.75 -7.15
CA TYR A 115 2.85 0.61 -6.29
C TYR A 115 2.89 1.05 -4.82
N LEU A 116 1.80 0.82 -4.11
CA LEU A 116 1.72 1.03 -2.67
C LEU A 116 1.23 -0.23 -1.97
N ALA A 117 1.96 -0.68 -0.96
CA ALA A 117 1.48 -1.71 -0.04
C ALA A 117 1.66 -1.26 1.41
N LEU A 118 0.58 -1.26 2.16
CA LEU A 118 0.52 -0.82 3.54
C LEU A 118 0.20 -1.99 4.45
N SER A 119 0.86 -2.06 5.59
CA SER A 119 0.49 -2.95 6.67
C SER A 119 0.61 -2.27 8.02
N TRP A 120 -0.33 -2.56 8.94
CA TRP A 120 -0.33 -1.99 10.29
C TRP A 120 -0.40 -0.46 10.33
N CYS A 121 -0.96 0.18 9.28
CA CYS A 121 -1.15 1.63 9.22
C CYS A 121 -2.54 2.03 9.72
N HIS A 122 -2.65 3.16 10.41
CA HIS A 122 -3.92 3.78 10.77
C HIS A 122 -4.07 5.11 10.02
N LEU A 123 -4.83 5.11 8.92
CA LEU A 123 -4.94 6.26 8.03
C LEU A 123 -6.09 7.20 8.39
N GLY A 124 -7.02 6.78 9.25
CA GLY A 124 -8.26 7.50 9.56
C GLY A 124 -9.46 6.57 9.42
N GLU A 125 -10.65 7.15 9.24
CA GLU A 125 -11.88 6.35 9.10
C GLU A 125 -11.87 5.57 7.77
N ASP A 126 -11.83 6.23 6.61
CA ASP A 126 -11.81 5.54 5.32
C ASP A 126 -10.43 5.65 4.62
N PRO A 127 -9.58 4.61 4.70
CA PRO A 127 -8.28 4.62 4.04
C PRO A 127 -8.37 4.72 2.50
N LEU A 128 -9.44 4.21 1.87
CA LEU A 128 -9.54 4.23 0.41
C LEU A 128 -9.83 5.64 -0.09
N GLY A 129 -10.80 6.35 0.49
CA GLY A 129 -11.10 7.73 0.14
C GLY A 129 -9.90 8.67 0.38
N MET A 130 -9.20 8.49 1.50
CA MET A 130 -8.01 9.29 1.81
C MET A 130 -6.86 9.07 0.84
N LEU A 131 -6.59 7.82 0.45
CA LEU A 131 -5.53 7.51 -0.52
C LEU A 131 -5.92 7.91 -1.94
N ALA A 132 -7.17 7.76 -2.33
CA ALA A 132 -7.66 8.08 -3.67
C ALA A 132 -7.43 9.56 -4.03
N SER A 133 -7.66 10.46 -3.07
CA SER A 133 -7.46 11.92 -3.25
C SER A 133 -6.00 12.34 -3.40
N HIS A 134 -5.04 11.53 -2.94
CA HIS A 134 -3.61 11.86 -2.97
C HIS A 134 -2.83 11.08 -4.04
N LEU A 135 -3.26 9.85 -4.37
CA LEU A 135 -2.46 8.86 -5.10
C LEU A 135 -3.17 8.31 -6.34
N SER A 136 -3.69 9.20 -7.18
CA SER A 136 -4.45 8.87 -8.39
C SER A 136 -3.65 8.12 -9.47
N ASN A 137 -2.32 8.11 -9.38
CA ASN A 137 -1.43 7.47 -10.34
C ASN A 137 -1.10 6.01 -10.02
N LEU A 138 -1.59 5.48 -8.90
CA LEU A 138 -1.36 4.10 -8.49
C LEU A 138 -1.93 3.10 -9.51
N THR A 139 -1.17 2.03 -9.72
CA THR A 139 -1.56 0.86 -10.52
C THR A 139 -1.75 -0.39 -9.64
N TYR A 140 -1.13 -0.39 -8.46
CA TYR A 140 -1.26 -1.44 -7.45
C TYR A 140 -1.43 -0.82 -6.06
N LEU A 141 -2.44 -1.29 -5.33
CA LEU A 141 -2.69 -0.95 -3.94
C LEU A 141 -2.97 -2.21 -3.13
N LYS A 142 -2.26 -2.37 -2.02
CA LYS A 142 -2.54 -3.39 -1.00
C LYS A 142 -2.69 -2.75 0.37
N LEU A 143 -3.82 -3.03 1.04
CA LEU A 143 -4.06 -2.74 2.45
C LEU A 143 -4.12 -4.07 3.20
N ASN A 144 -3.28 -4.22 4.24
CA ASN A 144 -3.15 -5.48 4.96
C ASN A 144 -3.05 -5.28 6.47
N ASN A 145 -3.85 -5.99 7.26
CA ASN A 145 -3.78 -5.94 8.72
C ASN A 145 -3.89 -4.50 9.25
N MET A 146 -4.98 -3.84 8.87
CA MET A 146 -5.25 -2.43 9.18
C MET A 146 -6.62 -2.29 9.85
N HIS A 147 -6.69 -1.37 10.80
CA HIS A 147 -7.94 -0.90 11.40
C HIS A 147 -8.51 0.27 10.60
N SER A 148 -9.83 0.28 10.40
CA SER A 148 -10.54 1.30 9.62
C SER A 148 -11.98 1.48 10.12
N SER A 149 -12.73 2.36 9.46
CA SER A 149 -14.18 2.39 9.55
C SER A 149 -14.80 1.05 9.10
N LYS A 150 -16.06 0.87 9.50
CA LYS A 150 -16.85 -0.30 9.10
C LYS A 150 -17.19 -0.31 7.60
N THR A 151 -17.24 0.87 6.99
CA THR A 151 -17.64 1.06 5.59
C THR A 151 -16.51 1.72 4.82
N LEU A 152 -16.01 1.02 3.81
CA LEU A 152 -15.06 1.58 2.84
C LEU A 152 -15.81 2.08 1.61
N VAL A 153 -15.47 3.28 1.13
CA VAL A 153 -16.08 3.90 -0.04
C VAL A 153 -15.02 4.16 -1.10
N LEU A 154 -15.34 3.73 -2.32
CA LEU A 154 -14.61 4.07 -3.53
C LEU A 154 -15.51 5.02 -4.33
N ASP A 155 -15.21 6.32 -4.25
CA ASP A 155 -15.92 7.35 -5.00
C ASP A 155 -15.72 7.23 -6.52
N ALA A 156 -16.57 7.89 -7.30
CA ALA A 156 -16.58 7.81 -8.77
C ALA A 156 -15.21 8.08 -9.43
N GLU A 157 -14.38 8.94 -8.82
CA GLU A 157 -13.06 9.29 -9.36
C GLU A 157 -11.91 8.51 -8.67
N ALA A 158 -12.24 7.54 -7.83
CA ALA A 158 -11.26 6.82 -7.03
C ALA A 158 -10.35 5.93 -7.90
N PHE A 159 -9.05 6.21 -7.81
CA PHE A 159 -7.95 5.48 -8.45
C PHE A 159 -8.15 5.16 -9.94
N PRO A 160 -8.07 6.18 -10.83
CA PRO A 160 -8.38 6.04 -12.25
C PRO A 160 -7.45 5.06 -13.01
N HIS A 161 -6.25 4.77 -12.49
CA HIS A 161 -5.27 3.90 -13.15
C HIS A 161 -5.04 2.57 -12.42
N LEU A 162 -5.80 2.27 -11.37
CA LEU A 162 -5.54 1.11 -10.52
C LEU A 162 -5.92 -0.17 -11.24
N LYS A 163 -4.96 -1.08 -11.37
CA LYS A 163 -5.13 -2.40 -11.99
C LYS A 163 -5.32 -3.49 -10.96
N THR A 164 -4.79 -3.33 -9.75
CA THR A 164 -4.91 -4.33 -8.69
C THR A 164 -5.18 -3.67 -7.34
N LEU A 165 -6.25 -4.12 -6.70
CA LEU A 165 -6.61 -3.77 -5.33
C LEU A 165 -6.64 -5.04 -4.48
N VAL A 166 -5.89 -5.02 -3.38
CA VAL A 166 -5.87 -6.09 -2.38
C VAL A 166 -6.27 -5.53 -1.02
N LEU A 167 -7.38 -6.01 -0.48
CA LEU A 167 -7.83 -5.75 0.88
C LEU A 167 -7.68 -7.05 1.67
N SER A 168 -6.88 -7.03 2.73
CA SER A 168 -6.55 -8.25 3.47
C SER A 168 -6.49 -8.02 4.98
N HIS A 169 -7.05 -8.95 5.76
CA HIS A 169 -7.01 -8.89 7.23
C HIS A 169 -7.49 -7.53 7.79
N MET A 170 -8.66 -7.06 7.36
CA MET A 170 -9.25 -5.80 7.84
C MET A 170 -10.50 -6.14 8.68
N PRO A 171 -10.35 -6.40 9.99
CA PRO A 171 -11.42 -6.99 10.79
C PRO A 171 -12.63 -6.07 10.97
N ASP A 172 -12.44 -4.76 10.93
CA ASP A 172 -13.52 -3.79 11.19
C ASP A 172 -14.51 -3.65 10.03
N VAL A 173 -14.05 -3.97 8.80
CA VAL A 173 -14.81 -3.74 7.57
C VAL A 173 -15.96 -4.73 7.45
N ASN A 174 -17.17 -4.21 7.35
CA ASN A 174 -18.39 -4.99 7.12
C ASN A 174 -19.16 -4.57 5.84
N GLN A 175 -18.78 -3.44 5.23
CA GLN A 175 -19.38 -2.95 4.00
C GLN A 175 -18.32 -2.31 3.09
N ILE A 176 -18.46 -2.53 1.79
CA ILE A 176 -17.65 -1.90 0.75
C ILE A 176 -18.60 -1.38 -0.33
N ASN A 177 -18.50 -0.08 -0.62
CA ASN A 177 -19.31 0.60 -1.63
C ASN A 177 -18.41 1.08 -2.76
N ILE A 178 -18.71 0.63 -3.97
CA ILE A 178 -18.03 1.03 -5.20
C ILE A 178 -19.03 1.89 -5.98
N LEU A 179 -18.80 3.20 -6.01
CA LEU A 179 -19.67 4.12 -6.73
C LEU A 179 -19.42 4.02 -8.24
N ASP A 180 -20.43 4.40 -9.02
CA ASP A 180 -20.33 4.36 -10.48
C ASP A 180 -19.18 5.26 -10.96
N GLY A 181 -18.38 4.75 -11.91
CA GLY A 181 -17.15 5.38 -12.38
C GLY A 181 -15.86 5.00 -11.62
N ALA A 182 -15.96 4.49 -10.38
CA ALA A 182 -14.79 4.12 -9.60
C ALA A 182 -13.99 2.98 -10.25
N LEU A 183 -12.66 3.01 -10.06
CA LEU A 183 -11.77 1.91 -10.50
C LEU A 183 -11.91 1.51 -11.98
N PRO A 184 -11.91 2.45 -12.95
CA PRO A 184 -12.26 2.15 -14.35
C PRO A 184 -11.29 1.15 -15.02
N CYS A 185 -10.04 1.05 -14.55
CA CYS A 185 -9.00 0.17 -15.09
C CYS A 185 -8.73 -1.09 -14.25
N ILE A 186 -9.57 -1.43 -13.27
CA ILE A 186 -9.30 -2.54 -12.36
C ILE A 186 -9.31 -3.88 -13.08
N GLU A 187 -8.23 -4.64 -12.97
CA GLU A 187 -8.09 -5.97 -13.57
C GLU A 187 -8.19 -7.07 -12.50
N GLY A 188 -7.77 -6.80 -11.27
CA GLY A 188 -7.78 -7.75 -10.15
C GLY A 188 -8.26 -7.14 -8.84
N LEU A 189 -9.31 -7.72 -8.26
CA LEU A 189 -9.85 -7.37 -6.95
C LEU A 189 -9.74 -8.57 -6.00
N TYR A 190 -8.99 -8.39 -4.92
CA TYR A 190 -8.72 -9.45 -3.94
C TYR A 190 -9.15 -8.97 -2.57
N ILE A 191 -10.19 -9.61 -2.02
CA ILE A 191 -10.73 -9.33 -0.68
C ILE A 191 -10.59 -10.60 0.13
N VAL A 192 -9.68 -10.59 1.10
CA VAL A 192 -9.20 -11.80 1.78
C VAL A 192 -9.22 -11.62 3.29
N SER A 193 -9.85 -12.53 4.02
CA SER A 193 -9.84 -12.50 5.50
C SER A 193 -10.45 -11.21 6.08
N LEU A 194 -11.63 -10.82 5.59
CA LEU A 194 -12.47 -9.76 6.18
C LEU A 194 -13.69 -10.43 6.86
N PRO A 195 -13.57 -10.84 8.14
CA PRO A 195 -14.53 -11.73 8.80
C PRO A 195 -15.93 -11.13 8.99
N ASN A 196 -16.05 -9.80 9.01
CA ASN A 196 -17.31 -9.09 9.21
C ASN A 196 -18.00 -8.68 7.89
N LEU A 197 -17.35 -8.86 6.74
CA LEU A 197 -17.92 -8.55 5.43
C LEU A 197 -18.92 -9.62 5.02
N ASN A 198 -20.21 -9.35 5.27
CA ASN A 198 -21.32 -10.29 5.10
C ASN A 198 -22.18 -10.05 3.86
N LYS A 199 -21.88 -9.00 3.10
CA LYS A 199 -22.56 -8.66 1.85
C LYS A 199 -21.54 -8.57 0.72
N VAL A 200 -21.99 -8.91 -0.48
CA VAL A 200 -21.23 -8.66 -1.71
C VAL A 200 -21.00 -7.14 -1.82
N PRO A 201 -19.78 -6.66 -2.15
CA PRO A 201 -19.51 -5.24 -2.31
C PRO A 201 -20.52 -4.58 -3.25
N GLN A 202 -21.13 -3.48 -2.80
CA GLN A 202 -22.11 -2.76 -3.61
C GLN A 202 -21.41 -2.13 -4.82
N GLY A 203 -22.04 -2.23 -6.00
CA GLY A 203 -21.48 -1.69 -7.24
C GLY A 203 -20.38 -2.55 -7.87
N ILE A 204 -20.03 -3.71 -7.32
CA ILE A 204 -19.01 -4.59 -7.92
C ILE A 204 -19.33 -5.00 -9.37
N GLU A 205 -20.60 -5.00 -9.75
CA GLU A 205 -21.08 -5.30 -11.09
C GLU A 205 -20.68 -4.22 -12.12
N SER A 206 -20.41 -2.98 -11.69
CA SER A 206 -20.00 -1.89 -12.59
C SER A 206 -18.53 -2.01 -13.06
N LEU A 207 -17.74 -2.89 -12.44
CA LEU A 207 -16.33 -3.10 -12.75
C LEU A 207 -16.16 -3.89 -14.06
N SER A 208 -16.31 -3.21 -15.19
CA SER A 208 -16.28 -3.79 -16.54
C SER A 208 -14.91 -4.32 -16.97
N SER A 209 -13.83 -3.74 -16.44
CA SER A 209 -12.44 -4.15 -16.73
C SER A 209 -11.95 -5.36 -15.92
N LEU A 210 -12.75 -5.83 -14.94
CA LEU A 210 -12.33 -6.82 -13.95
C LEU A 210 -12.14 -8.19 -14.59
N LYS A 211 -10.95 -8.78 -14.38
CA LYS A 211 -10.57 -10.11 -14.90
C LYS A 211 -10.48 -11.15 -13.80
N LYS A 212 -10.08 -10.74 -12.59
CA LYS A 212 -9.89 -11.63 -11.44
C LYS A 212 -10.59 -11.07 -10.21
N LEU A 213 -11.43 -11.89 -9.59
CA LEU A 213 -12.15 -11.57 -8.36
C LEU A 213 -11.99 -12.69 -7.34
N TRP A 214 -11.30 -12.41 -6.23
CA TRP A 214 -11.18 -13.35 -5.11
C TRP A 214 -11.83 -12.76 -3.87
N LEU A 215 -12.86 -13.44 -3.37
CA LEU A 215 -13.59 -13.12 -2.14
C LEU A 215 -13.44 -14.31 -1.19
N THR A 216 -12.33 -14.40 -0.46
CA THR A 216 -11.97 -15.62 0.31
C THR A 216 -11.84 -15.36 1.79
N ASN A 217 -12.17 -16.34 2.63
CA ASN A 217 -12.15 -16.23 4.09
C ASN A 217 -13.00 -15.05 4.62
N LEU A 218 -14.20 -14.88 4.05
CA LEU A 218 -15.15 -13.84 4.42
C LEU A 218 -16.27 -14.42 5.29
N HIS A 219 -17.19 -13.57 5.75
CA HIS A 219 -18.37 -14.04 6.50
C HIS A 219 -19.19 -15.03 5.66
N LYS A 220 -19.69 -16.10 6.29
CA LYS A 220 -20.43 -17.19 5.62
C LYS A 220 -21.63 -16.70 4.79
N ASP A 221 -22.31 -15.66 5.27
CA ASP A 221 -23.50 -15.10 4.61
C ASP A 221 -23.18 -14.44 3.26
N LEU A 222 -21.94 -14.00 3.05
CA LEU A 222 -21.53 -13.40 1.77
C LEU A 222 -21.69 -14.42 0.63
N LYS A 223 -21.34 -15.68 0.87
CA LYS A 223 -21.50 -16.76 -0.11
C LYS A 223 -22.97 -17.09 -0.38
N ILE A 224 -23.82 -17.00 0.65
CA ILE A 224 -25.27 -17.18 0.50
C ILE A 224 -25.85 -16.05 -0.36
N GLN A 225 -25.48 -14.81 -0.07
CA GLN A 225 -25.88 -13.63 -0.86
C GLN A 225 -25.37 -13.69 -2.30
N TRP A 226 -24.10 -14.08 -2.49
CA TRP A 226 -23.50 -14.26 -3.80
C TRP A 226 -24.31 -15.22 -4.68
N ASN A 227 -24.69 -16.38 -4.13
CA ASN A 227 -25.47 -17.39 -4.84
C ASN A 227 -26.92 -16.93 -5.05
N GLY A 228 -27.57 -16.41 -4.01
CA GLY A 228 -28.98 -15.97 -4.07
C GLY A 228 -29.22 -14.83 -5.06
N ASN A 229 -28.23 -13.96 -5.25
CA ASN A 229 -28.32 -12.83 -6.18
C ASN A 229 -27.89 -13.18 -7.61
N GLY A 230 -27.52 -14.43 -7.89
CA GLY A 230 -27.06 -14.84 -9.23
C GLY A 230 -25.79 -14.12 -9.68
N MET A 231 -24.88 -13.80 -8.75
CA MET A 231 -23.70 -12.97 -9.04
C MET A 231 -22.77 -13.61 -10.07
N ARG A 232 -22.72 -14.95 -10.13
CA ARG A 232 -21.92 -15.66 -11.14
C ARG A 232 -22.40 -15.33 -12.56
N GLN A 233 -23.70 -15.19 -12.78
CA GLN A 233 -24.30 -14.84 -14.06
C GLN A 233 -24.13 -13.35 -14.39
N LYS A 234 -24.15 -12.50 -13.36
CA LYS A 234 -23.93 -11.05 -13.51
C LYS A 234 -22.48 -10.69 -13.81
N MET A 235 -21.53 -11.58 -13.50
CA MET A 235 -20.09 -11.34 -13.65
C MET A 235 -19.44 -12.30 -14.66
N LEU A 236 -20.14 -12.65 -15.75
CA LEU A 236 -19.63 -13.55 -16.79
C LEU A 236 -18.40 -13.00 -17.53
N HIS A 237 -18.20 -11.68 -17.53
CA HIS A 237 -17.01 -11.04 -18.10
C HIS A 237 -15.74 -11.28 -17.27
N VAL A 238 -15.87 -11.68 -16.00
CA VAL A 238 -14.73 -11.92 -15.10
C VAL A 238 -14.21 -13.34 -15.29
N ALA A 239 -13.02 -13.46 -15.88
CA ALA A 239 -12.41 -14.74 -16.24
C ALA A 239 -12.16 -15.66 -15.03
N GLU A 240 -11.72 -15.11 -13.90
CA GLU A 240 -11.39 -15.88 -12.70
C GLU A 240 -12.17 -15.38 -11.49
N VAL A 241 -13.12 -16.18 -10.98
CA VAL A 241 -13.88 -15.86 -9.78
C VAL A 241 -13.72 -16.95 -8.73
N ARG A 242 -13.23 -16.57 -7.53
CA ARG A 242 -13.08 -17.43 -6.35
C ARG A 242 -13.90 -16.88 -5.18
N ILE A 243 -14.80 -17.69 -4.62
CA ILE A 243 -15.73 -17.35 -3.51
C ILE A 243 -15.67 -18.42 -2.41
#